data_AF-A0A9E5R2R3-F1
#
_entry.id   AF-A0A9E5R2R3-F1
#
_cell.length_a   1.000
_cell.length_b   1.000
_cell.length_c   1.000
_cell.angle_alpha   90.00
_cell.angle_beta   90.00
_cell.angle_gamma   90.00
#
_symmetry.space_group_name_H-M   'P 1'
#
loop_
_entity.id
_entity.type
_entity.pdbx_description
1 polymer ?
#
loop_
_entity_poly.entity_id
_entity_poly.type
_entity_poly.pdbx_seq_one_letter_code
_entity_poly.pdbx_strand_id
1 'polypeptide(L)'
;MSRVFISYRRQDSEGYVGRLYDHLSQHLRPEDLFIDVDSLQPGVDFVQALEDAVARCDILLAIIGPQWLSVVDGEGQRAWTSGTTLSALRLPARSA
;
A
#
# COMPACT_ATOMS: atom_id res chain seq x y z
N MET A 1 11.40 -8.11 -17.69
CA MET A 1 11.43 -6.74 -17.15
C MET A 1 10.90 -6.79 -15.74
N SER A 2 11.46 -5.99 -14.83
CA SER A 2 11.09 -6.01 -13.41
C SER A 2 9.86 -5.14 -13.14
N ARG A 3 8.80 -5.74 -12.61
CA ARG A 3 7.58 -5.07 -12.17
C ARG A 3 7.74 -4.59 -10.74
N VAL A 4 7.52 -3.31 -10.50
CA VAL A 4 7.65 -2.69 -9.18
C VAL A 4 6.27 -2.35 -8.64
N PHE A 5 5.94 -2.86 -7.47
CA PHE A 5 4.74 -2.49 -6.73
C PHE A 5 5.10 -1.56 -5.58
N ILE A 6 4.53 -0.36 -5.56
CA ILE A 6 4.75 0.65 -4.53
C ILE A 6 3.54 0.67 -3.61
N SER A 7 3.72 0.11 -2.41
CA SER A 7 2.72 0.11 -1.34
C SER A 7 2.96 1.30 -0.42
N TYR A 8 1.91 2.07 -0.12
CA TYR A 8 1.99 3.24 0.74
C TYR A 8 0.67 3.46 1.48
N ARG A 9 0.65 4.37 2.45
CA ARG A 9 -0.59 4.85 3.05
C ARG A 9 -0.87 6.28 2.62
N ARG A 10 -2.05 6.53 2.05
CA ARG A 10 -2.46 7.87 1.58
C ARG A 10 -2.44 8.93 2.69
N GLN A 11 -2.90 8.57 3.88
CA GLN A 11 -2.96 9.49 5.04
C GLN A 11 -1.61 10.11 5.43
N ASP A 12 -0.51 9.43 5.11
CA ASP A 12 0.83 9.85 5.56
C ASP A 12 1.74 10.32 4.44
N SER A 13 1.55 9.81 3.22
CA SER A 13 2.64 9.75 2.23
C SER A 13 2.26 10.16 0.80
N GLU A 14 1.01 10.55 0.53
CA GLU A 14 0.51 10.80 -0.84
C GLU A 14 1.40 11.77 -1.66
N GLY A 15 1.82 12.89 -1.06
CA GLY A 15 2.69 13.87 -1.74
C GLY A 15 4.14 13.41 -1.97
N TYR A 16 4.65 12.47 -1.18
CA TYR A 16 5.99 11.90 -1.37
C TYR A 16 5.98 10.76 -2.39
N VAL A 17 4.93 9.96 -2.37
CA VAL A 17 4.76 8.81 -3.26
C VAL A 17 4.53 9.25 -4.70
N GLY A 18 3.77 10.33 -4.92
CA GLY A 18 3.64 10.91 -6.27
C GLY A 18 4.99 11.33 -6.86
N ARG A 19 5.84 12.02 -6.08
CA ARG A 19 7.18 12.41 -6.55
C ARG A 19 8.11 11.22 -6.77
N LEU A 20 8.00 10.19 -5.94
CA LEU A 20 8.75 8.95 -6.11
C LEU A 20 8.34 8.25 -7.40
N TYR A 21 7.03 8.18 -7.68
CA TYR A 21 6.50 7.63 -8.92
C TYR A 21 7.01 8.40 -10.13
N ASP A 22 6.91 9.73 -10.11
CA ASP A 22 7.36 10.59 -11.20
C ASP A 22 8.84 10.32 -11.51
N HIS A 23 9.67 10.24 -10.47
CA HIS A 23 11.09 9.95 -10.63
C HIS A 23 11.36 8.53 -11.15
N LEU A 24 10.67 7.51 -10.62
CA LEU A 24 10.82 6.13 -11.08
C LEU A 24 10.35 5.97 -12.53
N SER A 25 9.33 6.70 -12.95
CA SER A 25 8.80 6.68 -14.32
C SER A 25 9.77 7.27 -15.37
N GLN A 26 10.79 8.01 -14.93
CA GLN A 26 11.88 8.48 -15.80
C GLN A 26 12.87 7.36 -16.15
N HIS A 27 12.91 6.29 -15.35
CA HIS A 27 13.87 5.19 -15.48
C HIS A 27 13.21 3.84 -15.78
N LEU A 28 11.96 3.68 -15.41
CA LEU A 28 11.15 2.49 -15.59
C LEU A 28 9.96 2.81 -16.48
N ARG A 29 9.47 1.79 -17.21
CA ARG A 29 8.27 1.98 -18.03
C ARG A 29 7.07 2.14 -17.08
N PRO A 30 6.16 3.10 -17.34
CA PRO A 30 4.98 3.29 -16.49
C PRO A 30 4.11 2.02 -16.34
N GLU A 31 4.08 1.17 -17.37
CA GLU A 31 3.40 -0.13 -17.37
C GLU A 31 4.01 -1.19 -16.44
N ASP A 32 5.27 -1.00 -16.01
CA ASP A 32 5.95 -1.85 -15.04
C ASP A 32 5.85 -1.29 -13.61
N LEU A 33 5.28 -0.09 -13.43
CA LEU A 33 5.10 0.58 -12.14
C LEU A 33 3.65 0.50 -11.68
N PHE A 34 3.41 -0.21 -10.59
CA PHE A 34 2.11 -0.33 -9.96
C PHE A 34 2.13 0.43 -8.64
N ILE A 35 1.14 1.29 -8.41
CA ILE A 35 0.96 2.01 -7.16
C ILE A 35 -0.28 1.47 -6.46
N ASP A 36 -0.25 1.55 -5.12
CA ASP A 36 -1.30 1.05 -4.25
C ASP A 36 -2.71 1.31 -4.78
N VAL A 37 -3.53 0.26 -4.67
CA VAL A 37 -4.77 0.04 -5.42
C VAL A 37 -5.97 0.75 -4.78
N ASP A 38 -5.72 1.80 -4.00
CA ASP A 38 -6.70 2.53 -3.20
C ASP A 38 -7.75 3.27 -4.06
N SER A 39 -7.58 3.27 -5.40
CA SER A 39 -8.58 3.70 -6.39
C SER A 39 -9.52 2.58 -6.86
N LEU A 40 -9.49 1.40 -6.23
CA LEU A 40 -10.40 0.31 -6.55
C LEU A 40 -11.85 0.74 -6.35
N GLN A 41 -12.66 0.45 -7.35
CA GLN A 41 -14.08 0.78 -7.35
C GLN A 41 -14.78 0.10 -6.16
N PRO A 42 -15.82 0.72 -5.57
CA PRO A 42 -16.64 0.09 -4.56
C PRO A 42 -17.10 -1.29 -5.02
N GLY A 43 -16.81 -2.33 -4.23
CA GLY A 43 -17.20 -3.72 -4.53
C GLY A 43 -16.08 -4.60 -5.08
N VAL A 44 -14.88 -4.07 -5.35
CA VAL A 44 -13.70 -4.92 -5.60
C VAL A 44 -13.09 -5.34 -4.26
N ASP A 45 -12.79 -6.63 -4.11
CA ASP A 45 -12.06 -7.12 -2.95
C ASP A 45 -10.62 -6.59 -3.00
N PHE A 46 -10.37 -5.57 -2.18
CA PHE A 46 -9.07 -4.94 -2.02
C PHE A 46 -7.98 -5.95 -1.65
N VAL A 47 -8.31 -6.98 -0.88
CA VAL A 47 -7.34 -8.02 -0.48
C VAL A 47 -6.91 -8.82 -1.70
N GLN A 48 -7.86 -9.27 -2.52
CA GLN A 48 -7.54 -10.06 -3.71
C GLN A 48 -6.72 -9.24 -4.71
N ALA A 49 -7.07 -7.97 -4.92
CA ALA A 49 -6.35 -7.10 -5.85
C ALA A 49 -4.91 -6.82 -5.38
N LEU A 50 -4.71 -6.66 -4.07
CA LEU A 50 -3.38 -6.53 -3.48
C LEU A 50 -2.58 -7.83 -3.63
N GLU A 51 -3.17 -8.97 -3.28
CA GLU A 51 -2.52 -10.28 -3.39
C GLU A 51 -2.08 -10.54 -4.84
N ASP A 52 -2.93 -10.23 -5.81
CA ASP A 52 -2.62 -10.32 -7.23
C ASP A 52 -1.46 -9.37 -7.63
N ALA A 53 -1.45 -8.14 -7.13
CA ALA A 53 -0.40 -7.16 -7.42
C ALA A 53 0.96 -7.61 -6.83
N VAL A 54 0.96 -8.09 -5.59
CA VAL A 54 2.14 -8.61 -4.91
C VAL A 54 2.66 -9.88 -5.60
N ALA A 55 1.78 -10.80 -5.96
CA ALA A 55 2.14 -12.04 -6.65
C ALA A 55 2.75 -11.81 -8.04
N ARG A 56 2.43 -10.68 -8.68
CA ARG A 56 2.89 -10.34 -10.04
C ARG A 56 4.11 -9.43 -10.06
N CYS A 57 4.52 -8.85 -8.93
CA CYS A 57 5.65 -7.94 -8.85
C CYS A 57 6.97 -8.68 -8.62
N ASP A 58 8.05 -8.16 -9.22
CA ASP A 58 9.41 -8.63 -8.96
C ASP A 58 10.04 -7.88 -7.76
N ILE A 59 9.56 -6.66 -7.51
CA ILE A 59 10.04 -5.77 -6.45
C ILE A 59 8.84 -5.15 -5.74
N LEU A 60 8.80 -5.24 -4.41
CA LEU A 60 7.84 -4.54 -3.58
C LEU A 60 8.54 -3.42 -2.80
N LEU A 61 8.08 -2.20 -3.00
CA LEU A 61 8.56 -1.00 -2.33
C LEU A 61 7.50 -0.51 -1.33
N ALA A 62 7.75 -0.76 -0.04
CA ALA A 62 6.88 -0.30 1.03
C ALA A 62 7.32 1.08 1.54
N ILE A 63 6.46 2.08 1.41
CA ILE A 63 6.70 3.45 1.88
C ILE A 63 6.11 3.63 3.27
N ILE A 64 6.99 3.62 4.27
CA ILE A 64 6.64 3.70 5.70
C ILE A 64 6.61 5.18 6.12
N GLY A 65 5.40 5.72 6.24
CA GLY A 65 5.15 7.06 6.76
C GLY A 65 5.28 7.18 8.29
N PRO A 66 5.32 8.40 8.85
CA PRO A 66 5.51 8.60 10.29
C PRO A 66 4.33 8.13 11.17
N GLN A 67 3.09 8.06 10.64
CA GLN A 67 1.95 7.51 11.40
C GLN A 67 1.73 6.02 11.16
N TRP A 68 2.60 5.37 10.38
CA TRP A 68 2.52 3.96 10.08
C TRP A 68 2.38 3.15 11.38
N LEU A 69 3.30 3.37 12.32
CA LEU A 69 3.32 2.72 13.65
C LEU A 69 2.26 3.21 14.65
N SER A 70 1.61 4.34 14.36
CA SER A 70 0.61 4.96 15.24
C SER A 70 -0.78 4.34 15.09
N VAL A 71 -0.98 3.46 14.10
CA VAL A 71 -2.28 2.83 13.90
C VAL A 71 -2.59 1.86 15.02
N VAL A 72 -3.77 2.08 15.58
CA VAL A 72 -4.40 1.22 16.56
C VAL A 72 -5.51 0.40 15.91
N ASP A 73 -5.66 -0.85 16.32
CA ASP A 73 -6.79 -1.69 15.94
C ASP A 73 -8.08 -1.25 16.65
N GLY A 74 -9.18 -1.98 16.42
CA GLY A 74 -10.47 -1.72 17.07
C GLY A 74 -10.44 -1.84 18.60
N GLU A 75 -9.40 -2.45 19.17
CA GLU A 75 -9.19 -2.62 20.61
C GLU A 75 -8.19 -1.60 21.19
N GLY A 76 -7.70 -0.66 20.37
CA GLY A 76 -6.76 0.38 20.80
C GLY A 76 -5.31 -0.08 20.90
N GLN A 77 -4.98 -1.29 20.44
CA GLN A 77 -3.61 -1.80 20.42
C GLN A 77 -2.89 -1.39 19.14
N ARG A 78 -1.59 -1.14 19.20
CA ARG A 78 -0.81 -0.85 18.00
C ARG A 78 -0.88 -2.04 17.04
N ALA A 79 -1.36 -1.82 15.82
CA ALA A 79 -1.60 -2.88 14.84
C ALA A 79 -0.33 -3.67 14.41
N TRP A 80 0.85 -3.22 14.83
CA TRP A 80 2.16 -3.81 14.51
C TRP A 80 2.72 -4.73 15.60
N THR A 81 2.15 -4.72 16.81
CA THR A 81 2.67 -5.52 17.93
C THR A 81 2.14 -6.94 17.98
N SER A 82 1.07 -7.23 17.23
CA SER A 82 0.64 -8.61 16.95
C SER A 82 1.44 -9.12 15.77
N GLY A 83 2.13 -10.25 15.92
CA GLY A 83 3.14 -10.81 15.00
C GLY A 83 2.66 -11.24 13.60
N THR A 84 1.73 -10.50 12.99
CA THR A 84 1.17 -10.73 11.67
C THR A 84 1.32 -9.44 10.86
N THR A 85 2.51 -9.21 10.30
CA THR A 85 2.93 -7.97 9.61
C THR A 85 2.06 -7.57 8.41
N LEU A 86 1.17 -8.42 7.92
CA LEU A 86 0.26 -8.13 6.80
C LEU A 86 -1.08 -7.49 7.21
N SER A 87 -1.41 -7.42 8.49
CA SER A 87 -2.70 -6.88 8.96
C SER A 87 -2.80 -5.35 8.87
N ALA A 88 -1.68 -4.64 8.72
CA ALA A 88 -1.69 -3.19 8.72
C ALA A 88 -2.32 -2.54 7.48
N LEU A 89 -2.54 -3.29 6.39
CA LEU A 89 -3.34 -2.80 5.27
C LEU A 89 -4.85 -2.95 5.53
N ARG A 90 -5.24 -3.60 6.63
CA ARG A 90 -6.62 -3.83 7.04
C ARG A 90 -7.03 -2.83 8.11
N LEU A 91 -7.16 -1.55 7.74
CA LEU A 91 -7.98 -0.66 8.55
C LEU A 91 -9.45 -1.13 8.42
N PRO A 92 -10.20 -1.27 9.51
CA PRO A 92 -11.60 -1.67 9.43
C PRO A 92 -12.36 -0.56 8.70
N ALA A 93 -12.99 -0.92 7.58
CA ALA A 93 -14.01 -0.11 6.95
C ALA A 93 -15.07 0.20 8.01
N ARG A 94 -15.09 1.43 8.53
CA ARG A 94 -16.18 1.92 9.36
C ARG A 94 -17.41 2.03 8.48
N SER A 95 -18.32 1.08 8.61
CA SER A 95 -19.71 1.22 8.21
C SER A 95 -20.34 2.38 8.98
N ALA A 96 -20.70 3.44 8.27
CA ALA A 96 -21.73 4.38 8.68
C ALA A 96 -23.02 4.04 7.94
#